data_AF-A0A7Y4T8X1-F1
#
_entry.id   AF-A0A7Y4T8X1-F1
#
_cell.length_a   1.000
_cell.length_b   1.000
_cell.length_c   1.000
_cell.angle_alpha   90.00
_cell.angle_beta   90.00
_cell.angle_gamma   90.00
#
_symmetry.space_group_name_H-M   'P 1'
#
loop_
_entity.id
_entity.type
_entity.pdbx_description
1 polymer ?
#
loop_
_entity_poly.entity_id
_entity_poly.type
_entity_poly.pdbx_seq_one_letter_code
_entity_poly.pdbx_strand_id
1 'polypeptide(L)'
;MGRIDKLVAKILTGQSDRNIKFDELCNLLGRLGFNSRIKGSHYIFYKEDVKEIINLQEINGKAKPYQVKQIRELILLYKFDIIKRDEL
;
A
#
# COMPACT_ATOMS: atom_id res chain seq x y z
N MET A 1 -19.04 -3.46 -1.15
CA MET A 1 -17.60 -3.13 -1.15
C MET A 1 -17.11 -3.02 0.28
N GLY A 2 -16.18 -3.89 0.66
CA GLY A 2 -15.49 -3.82 1.93
C GLY A 2 -14.61 -2.56 2.03
N ARG A 3 -14.07 -2.31 3.23
CA ARG A 3 -13.23 -1.13 3.49
C ARG A 3 -11.99 -1.08 2.57
N ILE A 4 -11.42 -2.24 2.26
CA ILE A 4 -10.24 -2.35 1.38
C ILE A 4 -10.61 -2.05 -0.07
N ASP A 5 -11.71 -2.58 -0.59
CA ASP A 5 -12.16 -2.27 -1.97
C ASP A 5 -12.35 -0.76 -2.16
N LYS A 6 -12.93 -0.09 -1.15
CA LYS A 6 -13.09 1.37 -1.16
C LYS A 6 -11.75 2.10 -1.16
N LEU A 7 -10.78 1.60 -0.40
CA LEU A 7 -9.43 2.17 -0.36
C LEU A 7 -8.69 1.99 -1.69
N VAL A 8 -8.75 0.79 -2.28
CA VAL A 8 -8.16 0.51 -3.60
C VAL A 8 -8.79 1.39 -4.67
N ALA A 9 -10.12 1.46 -4.74
CA ALA A 9 -10.82 2.34 -5.67
C ALA A 9 -10.37 3.80 -5.49
N LYS A 10 -10.29 4.28 -4.24
CA LYS A 10 -9.83 5.64 -3.91
C LYS A 10 -8.40 5.89 -4.39
N ILE A 11 -7.47 4.95 -4.16
CA ILE A 11 -6.07 5.04 -4.62
C ILE A 11 -6.01 5.07 -6.15
N LEU A 12 -6.74 4.18 -6.82
CA LEU A 12 -6.75 4.09 -8.29
C LEU A 12 -7.23 5.39 -8.96
N THR A 13 -8.13 6.15 -8.34
CA THR A 13 -8.54 7.46 -8.88
C THR A 13 -7.39 8.48 -8.98
N GLY A 14 -6.36 8.36 -8.13
CA GLY A 14 -5.28 9.34 -8.00
C GLY A 14 -5.68 10.70 -7.42
N GLN A 15 -6.98 10.96 -7.19
CA GLN A 15 -7.45 12.26 -6.69
C GLN A 15 -7.24 12.44 -5.18
N SER A 16 -6.95 11.34 -4.48
CA SER A 16 -6.83 11.31 -3.02
C SER A 16 -5.41 11.06 -2.51
N ASP A 17 -4.38 11.20 -3.34
CA ASP A 17 -2.99 10.87 -2.97
C ASP A 17 -2.52 11.63 -1.70
N ARG A 18 -3.04 12.83 -1.44
CA ARG A 18 -2.75 13.63 -0.22
C ARG A 18 -3.57 13.23 1.02
N ASN A 19 -4.51 12.30 0.88
CA ASN A 19 -5.50 11.98 1.90
C ASN A 19 -5.68 10.47 2.11
N ILE A 20 -4.56 9.75 2.16
CA ILE A 20 -4.48 8.34 2.57
C ILE A 20 -3.73 8.27 3.90
N LYS A 21 -4.34 7.62 4.90
CA LYS A 21 -3.68 7.38 6.17
C LYS A 21 -2.55 6.37 6.00
N PHE A 22 -1.47 6.55 6.74
CA PHE A 22 -0.28 5.70 6.61
C PHE A 22 -0.59 4.23 6.96
N ASP A 23 -1.31 4.02 8.06
CA ASP A 23 -1.74 2.70 8.54
C ASP A 23 -2.64 1.98 7.51
N GLU A 24 -3.54 2.70 6.84
CA GLU A 24 -4.38 2.17 5.78
C GLU A 24 -3.57 1.69 4.58
N LEU A 25 -2.54 2.46 4.17
CA LEU A 25 -1.65 2.06 3.07
C LEU A 25 -0.81 0.83 3.44
N CYS A 26 -0.27 0.78 4.66
CA CYS A 26 0.47 -0.37 5.17
C CYS A 26 -0.42 -1.63 5.26
N ASN A 27 -1.65 -1.50 5.75
CA ASN A 27 -2.60 -2.62 5.80
C ASN A 27 -2.94 -3.15 4.41
N LEU A 28 -3.10 -2.25 3.43
CA LEU A 28 -3.31 -2.63 2.05
C LEU A 28 -2.13 -3.45 1.52
N LEU A 29 -0.89 -2.98 1.68
CA LEU A 29 0.29 -3.72 1.21
C LEU A 29 0.37 -5.13 1.82
N GLY A 30 0.09 -5.28 3.11
CA GLY A 30 0.01 -6.61 3.74
C GLY A 30 -1.06 -7.51 3.10
N ARG A 31 -2.23 -6.96 2.77
CA ARG A 31 -3.30 -7.70 2.07
C ARG A 31 -2.98 -8.00 0.61
N LEU A 32 -2.09 -7.24 -0.03
CA LEU A 32 -1.57 -7.54 -1.36
C LEU A 32 -0.41 -8.56 -1.32
N GLY A 33 -0.13 -9.12 -0.14
CA GLY A 33 0.89 -10.16 0.06
C GLY A 33 2.32 -9.63 0.18
N PHE A 34 2.51 -8.33 0.41
CA PHE A 34 3.84 -7.80 0.69
C PHE A 34 4.27 -8.17 2.11
N ASN A 35 5.51 -8.64 2.23
CA ASN A 35 6.21 -8.72 3.50
C ASN A 35 6.69 -7.33 3.93
N SER A 36 6.90 -7.14 5.23
CA SER A 36 7.41 -5.88 5.76
C SER A 36 8.59 -6.07 6.72
N ARG A 37 9.52 -5.12 6.66
CA ARG A 37 10.61 -4.96 7.64
C ARG A 37 10.65 -3.51 8.11
N ILE A 38 10.68 -3.31 9.42
CA ILE A 38 10.71 -1.98 10.02
C ILE A 38 12.14 -1.66 10.48
N LYS A 39 12.63 -0.47 10.12
CA LYS A 39 13.92 0.07 10.57
C LYS A 39 13.75 1.54 10.97
N GLY A 40 13.63 1.80 12.26
CA GLY A 40 13.29 3.14 12.76
C GLY A 40 11.91 3.56 12.27
N SER A 41 11.81 4.75 11.66
CA SER A 41 10.55 5.27 11.08
C SER A 41 10.28 4.81 9.64
N HIS A 42 11.17 4.00 9.07
CA HIS A 42 11.04 3.48 7.71
C HIS A 42 10.44 2.07 7.70
N TYR A 43 9.42 1.89 6.87
CA TYR A 43 8.73 0.63 6.62
C TYR A 43 9.11 0.16 5.22
N ILE A 44 9.88 -0.91 5.14
CA ILE A 44 10.32 -1.49 3.88
C ILE A 44 9.37 -2.63 3.54
N PHE A 45 8.74 -2.58 2.37
CA PHE A 45 7.88 -3.64 1.85
C PHE A 45 8.50 -4.30 0.62
N TYR A 46 8.36 -5.62 0.53
CA TYR A 46 8.85 -6.43 -0.58
C TYR A 46 7.94 -7.64 -0.81
N LYS A 47 7.90 -8.15 -2.04
CA LYS A 47 7.15 -9.34 -2.43
C LYS A 47 7.97 -10.09 -3.48
N GLU A 48 7.98 -11.41 -3.43
CA GLU A 48 8.90 -12.23 -4.25
C GLU A 48 8.72 -12.03 -5.76
N ASP A 49 7.48 -11.83 -6.20
CA ASP A 49 7.10 -11.61 -7.59
C ASP A 49 7.05 -10.12 -8.00
N VAL A 50 7.50 -9.21 -7.12
CA VAL A 50 7.53 -7.76 -7.36
C VAL A 50 8.97 -7.28 -7.32
N LYS A 51 9.42 -6.64 -8.41
CA LYS A 51 10.81 -6.19 -8.53
C LYS A 51 11.10 -5.02 -7.60
N GLU A 52 10.11 -4.15 -7.37
CA GLU A 52 10.24 -2.92 -6.63
C GLU A 52 10.18 -3.16 -5.11
N ILE A 53 11.20 -2.65 -4.42
CA ILE A 53 11.18 -2.51 -2.97
C ILE A 53 10.56 -1.16 -2.62
N ILE A 54 9.52 -1.16 -1.80
CA ILE A 54 8.81 0.05 -1.39
C ILE A 54 9.38 0.49 -0.03
N ASN A 55 9.72 1.78 0.10
CA ASN A 55 10.08 2.36 1.39
C ASN A 55 9.05 3.44 1.79
N LEU A 56 8.22 3.10 2.77
CA LEU A 56 7.20 3.96 3.33
C LEU A 56 7.70 4.65 4.60
N GLN A 57 7.25 5.89 4.78
CA GLN A 57 7.51 6.69 5.97
C GLN A 57 6.33 7.63 6.14
N GLU A 58 5.77 7.66 7.34
CA GLU A 58 4.65 8.54 7.65
C GLU A 58 5.07 10.01 7.75
N ILE A 59 4.10 10.90 7.54
CA ILE A 59 4.16 12.30 7.92
C ILE A 59 2.81 12.70 8.51
N ASN A 60 2.78 13.08 9.78
CA ASN A 60 1.55 13.46 10.50
C ASN A 60 0.41 12.42 10.35
N GLY A 61 0.73 11.13 10.47
CA GLY A 61 -0.22 10.01 10.34
C GLY A 61 -0.70 9.72 8.91
N LYS A 62 -0.14 10.37 7.89
CA LYS A 62 -0.49 10.15 6.47
C LYS A 62 0.69 9.59 5.68
N ALA A 63 0.36 8.84 4.63
CA ALA A 63 1.34 8.50 3.62
C ALA A 63 1.71 9.75 2.80
N LYS A 64 2.96 9.82 2.34
CA LYS A 64 3.37 10.92 1.46
C LYS A 64 2.69 10.73 0.09
N PRO A 65 2.26 11.80 -0.61
CA PRO A 65 1.49 11.65 -1.85
C PRO A 65 2.20 10.84 -2.93
N TYR A 66 3.52 10.98 -3.04
CA TYR A 66 4.30 10.20 -4.01
C TYR A 66 4.33 8.71 -3.66
N GLN A 67 4.26 8.34 -2.37
CA GLN A 67 4.22 6.94 -1.96
C GLN A 67 2.89 6.33 -2.38
N VAL A 68 1.77 7.05 -2.21
CA VAL A 68 0.46 6.60 -2.69
C VAL A 68 0.48 6.42 -4.21
N LYS A 69 1.07 7.37 -4.94
CA LYS A 69 1.24 7.27 -6.39
C LYS A 69 2.06 6.03 -6.78
N GLN A 70 3.19 5.77 -6.11
CA GLN A 70 4.01 4.57 -6.33
C GLN A 70 3.19 3.28 -6.13
N ILE A 71 2.41 3.21 -5.05
CA ILE A 71 1.56 2.02 -4.81
C ILE A 71 0.49 1.87 -5.89
N ARG A 72 -0.15 2.97 -6.32
CA ARG A 72 -1.10 2.93 -7.45
C ARG A 72 -0.45 2.36 -8.71
N GLU A 73 0.74 2.82 -9.06
CA GLU A 73 1.45 2.36 -10.25
C GLU A 73 1.78 0.86 -10.16
N LEU A 74 2.18 0.37 -8.99
CA LEU A 74 2.43 -1.05 -8.77
C LEU A 74 1.15 -1.90 -8.87
N ILE A 75 0.03 -1.43 -8.32
CA ILE A 75 -1.27 -2.11 -8.45
C ILE A 75 -1.67 -2.23 -9.92
N LEU A 76 -1.46 -1.18 -10.72
CA LEU A 76 -1.79 -1.19 -12.15
C LEU A 76 -0.86 -2.10 -12.96
N LEU A 77 0.43 -2.14 -12.61
CA LEU A 77 1.44 -2.93 -13.29
C LEU A 77 1.28 -4.43 -13.03
N TYR A 78 1.13 -4.82 -11.77
CA TYR A 78 1.12 -6.22 -11.34
C TYR A 78 -0.27 -6.83 -11.17
N LYS A 79 -1.32 -6.01 -11.07
CA LYS A 79 -2.72 -6.46 -10.90
C LYS A 79 -2.89 -7.46 -9.75
N PHE A 80 -2.40 -7.08 -8.57
CA PHE A 80 -2.41 -7.92 -7.37
C PHE A 80 -3.81 -8.39 -6.96
N ASP A 81 -3.89 -9.63 -6.50
CA ASP A 81 -5.04 -10.16 -5.76
C ASP A 81 -5.03 -9.69 -4.29
N ILE A 82 -6.22 -9.56 -3.72
CA ILE A 82 -6.40 -9.22 -2.30
C ILE A 82 -6.55 -10.52 -1.51
N ILE A 83 -5.59 -10.80 -0.63
CA ILE A 83 -5.60 -11.94 0.28
C ILE A 83 -6.70 -11.75 1.33
N LYS A 84 -7.49 -12.81 1.58
CA LYS A 84 -8.57 -12.78 2.58
C LYS A 84 -7.99 -12.94 3.98
N ARG A 85 -8.72 -12.42 4.98
CA ARG A 85 -8.29 -12.47 6.38
C ARG A 85 -8.10 -13.88 6.92
N ASP A 86 -8.73 -14.87 6.32
CA ASP A 86 -8.73 -16.27 6.77
C ASP A 86 -7.56 -17.07 6.15
N GLU A 87 -6.71 -16.44 5.34
CA GLU A 87 -5.58 -17.03 4.59
C GLU A 87 -4.21 -16.49 5.04
N LEU A 88 -4.16 -15.75 6.15
CA LEU A 88 -2.95 -15.20 6.81
C LEU A 88 -2.66 -15.94 8.10
#